data_AF-A0A7T5UVM5-F1
#
_entry.id   AF-A0A7T5UVM5-F1
#
_cell.length_a   1.000
_cell.length_b   1.000
_cell.length_c   1.000
_cell.angle_alpha   90.00
_cell.angle_beta   90.00
_cell.angle_gamma   90.00
#
_symmetry.space_group_name_H-M   'P 1'
#
loop_
_entity.id
_entity.type
_entity.pdbx_description
1 polymer ?
#
loop_
_entity_poly.entity_id
_entity_poly.type
_entity_poly.pdbx_seq_one_letter_code
_entity_poly.pdbx_strand_id
1 'polypeptide(L)'
;MTTRVERGREESLGDVDGDLEVEDGAVIRGRAGAGVKVSGTVKLEGDAEIECDLECLAMESEDGMVRANGSLRAHGSIEVDDALYVKGDLTASEVEVGGRASVGGSLTSPEVSVGGSLDVAGAFDSASVRVGGMVSAPGIVSLGDLDVGGKAEIGSGRVTGEIKVGGTLLMISKVVFEECKVGGLIEVQGDCVGESIKVGGRLTANGSMKCEEIKAGGEVRIVGDYEGGSIQVGGRLEVEGKLTLTEDLSVGGKVEVREDMVGHSLSVGGSFKAKKAVLSGEVAVGREVETALGLRARAISMGKGSRAKGALVADEVELEKGCTVEDVYAKDFRAKKVSRMGRVFAESVEIEDGCTAKEVNYTKELSLGRAVRLDVPPKKVDALPEPPI
;
A
#
# COMPACT_ATOMS: atom_id res chain seq x y z
N MET A 1 -36.83 30.24 22.79
CA MET A 1 -36.31 31.30 23.68
C MET A 1 -34.80 31.33 23.48
N THR A 2 -34.13 32.44 23.76
CA THR A 2 -32.68 32.54 23.58
C THR A 2 -32.05 32.91 24.92
N THR A 3 -31.10 32.11 25.37
CA THR A 3 -30.25 32.41 26.53
C THR A 3 -28.93 32.98 26.01
N ARG A 4 -28.42 34.05 26.63
CA ARG A 4 -27.20 34.72 26.17
C ARG A 4 -26.15 34.77 27.28
N VAL A 5 -24.92 34.42 26.95
CA VAL A 5 -23.73 34.58 27.80
C VAL A 5 -22.89 35.71 27.23
N GLU A 6 -22.76 36.79 28.00
CA GLU A 6 -22.06 38.01 27.59
C GLU A 6 -20.54 37.81 27.50
N ARG A 7 -19.89 38.66 26.71
CA ARG A 7 -18.46 38.62 26.42
C ARG A 7 -17.61 38.51 27.69
N GLY A 8 -16.70 37.55 27.70
CA GLY A 8 -15.74 37.34 28.79
C GLY A 8 -16.37 36.90 30.12
N ARG A 9 -17.67 36.57 30.15
CA ARG A 9 -18.30 36.06 31.37
C ARG A 9 -18.10 34.57 31.55
N GLU A 10 -18.04 34.19 32.81
CA GLU A 10 -18.25 32.82 33.24
C GLU A 10 -19.70 32.66 33.73
N GLU A 11 -20.45 31.73 33.14
CA GLU A 11 -21.85 31.47 33.50
C GLU A 11 -22.08 29.99 33.83
N SER A 12 -22.84 29.73 34.90
CA SER A 12 -23.21 28.39 35.35
C SER A 12 -24.64 28.02 34.92
N LEU A 13 -24.75 27.27 33.83
CA LEU A 13 -26.00 26.92 33.16
C LEU A 13 -26.57 25.58 33.64
N GLY A 14 -27.90 25.49 33.72
CA GLY A 14 -28.59 24.20 33.71
C GLY A 14 -29.03 23.88 32.28
N ASP A 15 -30.10 23.10 32.13
CA ASP A 15 -30.70 22.88 30.81
C ASP A 15 -31.29 24.19 30.25
N VAL A 16 -31.06 24.43 28.96
CA VAL A 16 -31.53 25.60 28.21
C VAL A 16 -32.62 25.14 27.24
N ASP A 17 -33.83 25.68 27.39
CA ASP A 17 -34.93 25.46 26.44
C ASP A 17 -34.92 26.54 25.34
N GLY A 18 -34.48 26.14 24.14
CA GLY A 18 -34.24 27.01 22.99
C GLY A 18 -32.75 27.17 22.70
N ASP A 19 -32.39 28.32 22.13
CA ASP A 19 -31.04 28.59 21.63
C ASP A 19 -30.15 29.19 22.72
N LEU A 20 -28.83 28.99 22.58
CA LEU A 20 -27.80 29.55 23.45
C LEU A 20 -26.84 30.40 22.60
N GLU A 21 -26.77 31.69 22.85
CA GLU A 21 -25.78 32.61 22.27
C GLU A 21 -24.65 32.86 23.27
N VAL A 22 -23.40 32.74 22.84
CA VAL A 22 -22.21 32.87 23.67
C VAL A 22 -21.26 33.81 22.97
N GLU A 23 -20.96 34.94 23.60
CA GLU A 23 -20.05 35.94 23.07
C GLU A 23 -18.58 35.64 23.38
N ASP A 24 -17.69 36.37 22.72
CA ASP A 24 -16.24 36.17 22.74
C ASP A 24 -15.63 36.09 24.15
N GLY A 25 -14.76 35.12 24.36
CA GLY A 25 -14.06 34.85 25.61
C GLY A 25 -14.94 34.31 26.74
N ALA A 26 -16.19 33.91 26.47
CA ALA A 26 -17.06 33.39 27.51
C ALA A 26 -16.76 31.93 27.89
N VAL A 27 -17.08 31.60 29.15
CA VAL A 27 -16.89 30.29 29.75
C VAL A 27 -18.22 29.74 30.23
N ILE A 28 -18.60 28.57 29.71
CA ILE A 28 -19.81 27.84 30.09
C ILE A 28 -19.44 26.76 31.10
N ARG A 29 -20.07 26.80 32.26
CA ARG A 29 -20.01 25.73 33.27
C ARG A 29 -21.38 25.12 33.46
N GLY A 30 -21.41 23.81 33.70
CA GLY A 30 -22.63 23.16 34.16
C GLY A 30 -22.89 23.43 35.63
N ARG A 31 -24.15 23.72 35.96
CA ARG A 31 -24.58 23.99 37.33
C ARG A 31 -24.34 22.74 38.19
N ALA A 32 -23.66 22.93 39.32
CA ALA A 32 -23.22 21.85 40.21
C ALA A 32 -22.33 20.79 39.53
N GLY A 33 -21.64 21.14 38.43
CA GLY A 33 -20.73 20.24 37.70
C GLY A 33 -21.42 19.21 36.81
N ALA A 34 -22.72 19.37 36.54
CA ALA A 34 -23.45 18.55 35.58
C ALA A 34 -23.08 18.91 34.12
N GLY A 35 -23.54 18.12 33.15
CA GLY A 35 -23.55 18.55 31.74
C GLY A 35 -24.64 19.60 31.48
N VAL A 36 -24.54 20.28 30.34
CA VAL A 36 -25.53 21.25 29.86
C VAL A 36 -26.26 20.66 28.65
N LYS A 37 -27.59 20.68 28.68
CA LYS A 37 -28.44 20.36 27.52
C LYS A 37 -29.05 21.62 26.95
N VAL A 38 -28.92 21.81 25.63
CA VAL A 38 -29.54 22.90 24.88
C VAL A 38 -30.50 22.28 23.87
N SER A 39 -31.80 22.56 23.96
CA SER A 39 -32.77 21.96 23.04
C SER A 39 -32.69 22.51 21.61
N GLY A 40 -32.13 23.72 21.46
CA GLY A 40 -31.87 24.39 20.17
C GLY A 40 -30.39 24.45 19.80
N THR A 41 -30.03 25.49 19.03
CA THR A 41 -28.68 25.69 18.52
C THR A 41 -27.82 26.46 19.52
N VAL A 42 -26.54 26.09 19.61
CA VAL A 42 -25.51 26.84 20.35
C VAL A 42 -24.71 27.67 19.36
N LYS A 43 -24.77 28.99 19.50
CA LYS A 43 -24.03 29.94 18.67
C LYS A 43 -22.91 30.57 19.48
N LEU A 44 -21.69 30.45 19.00
CA LEU A 44 -20.49 30.97 19.64
C LEU A 44 -19.89 32.05 18.73
N GLU A 45 -19.76 33.27 19.24
CA GLU A 45 -19.11 34.38 18.54
C GLU A 45 -17.73 34.57 19.17
N GLY A 46 -16.64 34.27 18.47
CA GLY A 46 -15.28 34.37 19.01
C GLY A 46 -14.85 33.15 19.84
N ASP A 47 -13.86 33.34 20.71
CA ASP A 47 -13.31 32.23 21.49
C ASP A 47 -14.28 31.79 22.59
N ALA A 48 -14.53 30.49 22.73
CA ALA A 48 -15.42 29.97 23.78
C ALA A 48 -14.83 28.75 24.49
N GLU A 49 -15.05 28.69 25.81
CA GLU A 49 -14.68 27.52 26.63
C GLU A 49 -15.91 26.89 27.28
N ILE A 50 -16.05 25.58 27.12
CA ILE A 50 -17.13 24.77 27.66
C ILE A 50 -16.50 23.77 28.63
N GLU A 51 -16.64 24.04 29.93
CA GLU A 51 -16.01 23.25 30.99
C GLU A 51 -16.85 22.04 31.46
N CYS A 52 -17.83 21.64 30.68
CA CYS A 52 -18.71 20.51 30.97
C CYS A 52 -19.03 19.71 29.71
N ASP A 53 -19.72 18.59 29.89
CA ASP A 53 -20.35 17.92 28.74
C ASP A 53 -21.46 18.81 28.17
N LEU A 54 -21.54 18.89 26.85
CA LEU A 54 -22.56 19.66 26.15
C LEU A 54 -23.32 18.77 25.17
N GLU A 55 -24.65 18.76 25.30
CA GLU A 55 -25.55 18.14 24.32
C GLU A 55 -26.46 19.21 23.72
N CYS A 56 -26.45 19.37 22.39
CA CYS A 56 -27.24 20.36 21.67
C CYS A 56 -27.88 19.81 20.39
N LEU A 57 -28.79 20.57 19.78
CA LEU A 57 -29.30 20.23 18.44
C LEU A 57 -28.19 20.44 17.41
N ALA A 58 -27.57 21.62 17.39
CA ALA A 58 -26.48 21.98 16.50
C ALA A 58 -25.55 22.98 17.22
N MET A 59 -24.33 23.13 16.70
CA MET A 59 -23.37 24.14 17.17
C MET A 59 -22.76 24.88 15.98
N GLU A 60 -22.75 26.20 16.07
CA GLU A 60 -22.16 27.11 15.09
C GLU A 60 -21.17 28.01 15.83
N SER A 61 -19.93 28.14 15.33
CA SER A 61 -18.93 29.03 15.89
C SER A 61 -18.31 29.90 14.81
N GLU A 62 -18.52 31.21 14.92
CA GLU A 62 -17.99 32.23 14.01
C GLU A 62 -16.77 32.92 14.62
N ASP A 63 -15.73 33.19 13.81
CA ASP A 63 -14.57 34.03 14.17
C ASP A 63 -13.81 33.62 15.46
N GLY A 64 -13.73 32.33 15.79
CA GLY A 64 -12.95 31.90 16.96
C GLY A 64 -12.85 30.40 17.21
N MET A 65 -12.12 30.08 18.29
CA MET A 65 -11.81 28.72 18.68
C MET A 65 -12.72 28.22 19.81
N VAL A 66 -13.18 26.97 19.68
CA VAL A 66 -14.00 26.29 20.69
C VAL A 66 -13.15 25.28 21.48
N ARG A 67 -13.14 25.42 22.81
CA ARG A 67 -12.56 24.44 23.75
C ARG A 67 -13.66 23.76 24.56
N ALA A 68 -13.95 22.50 24.27
CA ALA A 68 -14.79 21.66 25.11
C ALA A 68 -13.92 20.76 26.00
N ASN A 69 -13.90 21.02 27.31
CA ASN A 69 -13.17 20.21 28.29
C ASN A 69 -13.91 18.92 28.67
N GLY A 70 -15.18 18.79 28.29
CA GLY A 70 -15.99 17.57 28.37
C GLY A 70 -16.18 16.89 27.01
N SER A 71 -17.20 16.03 26.93
CA SER A 71 -17.69 15.47 25.67
C SER A 71 -18.68 16.43 25.00
N LEU A 72 -18.66 16.47 23.67
CA LEU A 72 -19.52 17.33 22.87
C LEU A 72 -20.40 16.47 21.96
N ARG A 73 -21.72 16.59 22.11
CA ARG A 73 -22.71 15.85 21.34
C ARG A 73 -23.71 16.79 20.68
N ALA A 74 -23.66 16.89 19.36
CA ALA A 74 -24.72 17.49 18.56
C ALA A 74 -25.59 16.39 17.93
N HIS A 75 -26.90 16.60 17.87
CA HIS A 75 -27.78 15.70 17.11
C HIS A 75 -27.73 16.00 15.60
N GLY A 76 -27.43 17.25 15.24
CA GLY A 76 -27.22 17.76 13.89
C GLY A 76 -25.75 18.02 13.60
N SER A 77 -25.44 19.21 13.10
CA SER A 77 -24.08 19.62 12.69
C SER A 77 -23.32 20.35 13.80
N ILE A 78 -21.99 20.30 13.68
CA ILE A 78 -21.04 21.15 14.39
C ILE A 78 -20.20 21.85 13.32
N GLU A 79 -20.32 23.17 13.22
CA GLU A 79 -19.57 24.02 12.30
C GLU A 79 -18.71 25.00 13.11
N VAL A 80 -17.40 24.98 12.88
CA VAL A 80 -16.43 25.85 13.57
C VAL A 80 -15.45 26.42 12.56
N ASP A 81 -15.43 27.74 12.42
CA ASP A 81 -14.57 28.42 11.44
C ASP A 81 -13.08 28.12 11.63
N ASP A 82 -12.56 28.27 12.85
CA ASP A 82 -11.13 28.18 13.10
C ASP A 82 -10.70 26.82 13.65
N ALA A 83 -11.04 26.52 14.91
CA ALA A 83 -10.55 25.30 15.54
C ALA A 83 -11.45 24.79 16.67
N LEU A 84 -11.56 23.46 16.71
CA LEU A 84 -12.36 22.72 17.67
C LEU A 84 -11.46 21.78 18.49
N TYR A 85 -11.50 21.91 19.80
CA TYR A 85 -10.75 21.05 20.72
C TYR A 85 -11.71 20.44 21.72
N VAL A 86 -11.89 19.13 21.63
CA VAL A 86 -12.77 18.35 22.51
C VAL A 86 -11.90 17.40 23.31
N LYS A 87 -11.86 17.54 24.63
CA LYS A 87 -11.08 16.66 25.49
C LYS A 87 -11.71 15.26 25.62
N GLY A 88 -13.04 15.21 25.63
CA GLY A 88 -13.82 13.97 25.65
C GLY A 88 -14.14 13.43 24.26
N ASP A 89 -15.30 12.81 24.14
CA ASP A 89 -15.81 12.28 22.88
C ASP A 89 -16.53 13.38 22.07
N LEU A 90 -16.46 13.28 20.75
CA LEU A 90 -17.16 14.15 19.81
C LEU A 90 -18.15 13.30 18.99
N THR A 91 -19.43 13.64 19.06
CA THR A 91 -20.49 12.99 18.27
C THR A 91 -21.36 14.03 17.58
N ALA A 92 -21.53 13.90 16.28
CA ALA A 92 -22.43 14.73 15.48
C ALA A 92 -22.93 13.95 14.26
N SER A 93 -23.93 14.49 13.55
CA SER A 93 -24.28 14.02 12.21
C SER A 93 -23.29 14.52 11.15
N GLU A 94 -22.68 15.68 11.41
CA GLU A 94 -21.71 16.33 10.54
C GLU A 94 -20.75 17.18 11.39
N VAL A 95 -19.47 17.14 11.07
CA VAL A 95 -18.43 17.97 11.73
C VAL A 95 -17.66 18.71 10.65
N GLU A 96 -17.78 20.02 10.62
CA GLU A 96 -17.04 20.92 9.74
C GLU A 96 -16.16 21.85 10.55
N VAL A 97 -14.85 21.83 10.29
CA VAL A 97 -13.88 22.69 10.97
C VAL A 97 -12.93 23.32 9.97
N GLY A 98 -12.89 24.64 9.86
CA GLY A 98 -12.08 25.29 8.81
C GLY A 98 -10.57 25.11 9.01
N GLY A 99 -10.08 25.12 10.26
CA GLY A 99 -8.67 24.94 10.59
C GLY A 99 -8.34 23.58 11.22
N ARG A 100 -8.47 23.44 12.54
CA ARG A 100 -7.98 22.26 13.28
C ARG A 100 -9.03 21.65 14.18
N ALA A 101 -9.21 20.33 14.09
CA ALA A 101 -10.00 19.55 15.01
C ALA A 101 -9.10 18.63 15.85
N SER A 102 -9.25 18.65 17.17
CA SER A 102 -8.56 17.74 18.08
C SER A 102 -9.55 17.12 19.06
N VAL A 103 -9.65 15.79 19.03
CA VAL A 103 -10.55 14.99 19.87
C VAL A 103 -9.71 14.06 20.74
N GLY A 104 -9.73 14.29 22.05
CA GLY A 104 -9.00 13.48 23.04
C GLY A 104 -9.65 12.13 23.30
N GLY A 105 -10.96 12.00 23.06
CA GLY A 105 -11.71 10.75 23.07
C GLY A 105 -11.94 10.20 21.66
N SER A 106 -13.12 9.62 21.46
CA SER A 106 -13.56 9.06 20.19
C SER A 106 -14.31 10.08 19.35
N LEU A 107 -14.16 10.00 18.03
CA LEU A 107 -14.92 10.77 17.06
C LEU A 107 -15.89 9.85 16.33
N THR A 108 -17.18 10.15 16.41
CA THR A 108 -18.23 9.46 15.67
C THR A 108 -19.08 10.47 14.91
N SER A 109 -18.93 10.50 13.59
CA SER A 109 -19.74 11.34 12.72
C SER A 109 -19.79 10.74 11.32
N PRO A 110 -20.98 10.59 10.70
CA PRO A 110 -21.10 10.19 9.31
C PRO A 110 -20.20 11.01 8.37
N GLU A 111 -20.13 12.33 8.54
CA GLU A 111 -19.33 13.22 7.72
C GLU A 111 -18.39 14.08 8.58
N VAL A 112 -17.12 14.14 8.17
CA VAL A 112 -16.08 14.95 8.81
C VAL A 112 -15.29 15.70 7.74
N SER A 113 -15.31 17.03 7.81
CA SER A 113 -14.56 17.93 6.93
C SER A 113 -13.67 18.85 7.77
N VAL A 114 -12.36 18.79 7.56
CA VAL A 114 -11.39 19.64 8.29
C VAL A 114 -10.41 20.29 7.32
N GLY A 115 -10.38 21.61 7.24
CA GLY A 115 -9.53 22.30 6.26
C GLY A 115 -8.03 22.12 6.51
N GLY A 116 -7.60 22.06 7.78
CA GLY A 116 -6.21 21.89 8.18
C GLY A 116 -5.88 20.49 8.69
N SER A 117 -6.03 20.24 10.00
CA SER A 117 -5.58 18.98 10.62
C SER A 117 -6.60 18.39 11.58
N LEU A 118 -6.74 17.07 11.53
CA LEU A 118 -7.60 16.28 12.41
C LEU A 118 -6.75 15.33 13.26
N ASP A 119 -6.84 15.48 14.58
CA ASP A 119 -6.21 14.58 15.56
C ASP A 119 -7.31 13.87 16.37
N VAL A 120 -7.37 12.55 16.33
CA VAL A 120 -8.31 11.73 17.13
C VAL A 120 -7.51 10.71 17.93
N ALA A 121 -7.49 10.86 19.25
CA ALA A 121 -6.73 9.96 20.11
C ALA A 121 -7.43 8.61 20.36
N GLY A 122 -8.76 8.60 20.37
CA GLY A 122 -9.59 7.41 20.58
C GLY A 122 -9.99 6.70 19.29
N ALA A 123 -11.18 6.10 19.28
CA ALA A 123 -11.73 5.47 18.10
C ALA A 123 -12.23 6.52 17.10
N PHE A 124 -12.12 6.23 15.81
CA PHE A 124 -12.62 7.10 14.74
C PHE A 124 -13.57 6.33 13.82
N ASP A 125 -14.85 6.65 13.90
CA ASP A 125 -15.90 6.06 13.07
C ASP A 125 -16.57 7.13 12.20
N SER A 126 -16.51 6.96 10.89
CA SER A 126 -17.06 7.91 9.93
C SER A 126 -17.34 7.28 8.57
N ALA A 127 -18.37 7.74 7.86
CA ALA A 127 -18.62 7.29 6.49
C ALA A 127 -17.75 8.06 5.48
N SER A 128 -17.49 9.34 5.71
CA SER A 128 -16.67 10.16 4.80
C SER A 128 -15.82 11.16 5.57
N VAL A 129 -14.51 11.14 5.32
CA VAL A 129 -13.54 12.02 5.95
C VAL A 129 -12.77 12.79 4.88
N ARG A 130 -12.82 14.12 4.92
CA ARG A 130 -12.03 15.02 4.07
C ARG A 130 -11.17 15.92 4.91
N VAL A 131 -9.85 15.84 4.74
CA VAL A 131 -8.91 16.69 5.48
C VAL A 131 -7.89 17.33 4.55
N GLY A 132 -7.81 18.66 4.53
CA GLY A 132 -6.92 19.36 3.60
C GLY A 132 -5.43 19.13 3.89
N GLY A 133 -5.06 19.03 5.17
CA GLY A 133 -3.67 18.86 5.62
C GLY A 133 -3.36 17.46 6.14
N MET A 134 -3.56 17.22 7.44
CA MET A 134 -3.06 16.03 8.12
C MET A 134 -4.12 15.34 8.98
N VAL A 135 -4.15 14.00 8.92
CA VAL A 135 -4.93 13.16 9.84
C VAL A 135 -3.97 12.37 10.73
N SER A 136 -4.25 12.37 12.03
CA SER A 136 -3.61 11.52 13.04
C SER A 136 -4.68 10.78 13.82
N ALA A 137 -4.85 9.48 13.52
CA ALA A 137 -5.81 8.61 14.18
C ALA A 137 -5.11 7.29 14.57
N PRO A 138 -4.25 7.28 15.61
CA PRO A 138 -3.50 6.10 16.05
C PRO A 138 -4.39 5.01 16.68
N GLY A 139 -5.64 5.32 17.01
CA GLY A 139 -6.61 4.38 17.55
C GLY A 139 -7.18 3.39 16.52
N ILE A 140 -8.37 2.85 16.82
CA ILE A 140 -9.11 1.99 15.90
C ILE A 140 -9.92 2.88 14.96
N VAL A 141 -9.79 2.65 13.65
CA VAL A 141 -10.55 3.36 12.62
C VAL A 141 -11.56 2.44 11.94
N SER A 142 -12.74 2.99 11.68
CA SER A 142 -13.83 2.38 10.93
C SER A 142 -14.34 3.44 9.96
N LEU A 143 -13.76 3.48 8.77
CA LEU A 143 -14.00 4.54 7.80
C LEU A 143 -14.66 4.02 6.53
N GLY A 144 -15.56 4.81 5.94
CA GLY A 144 -15.98 4.62 4.55
C GLY A 144 -14.88 5.13 3.62
N ASP A 145 -14.86 6.43 3.33
CA ASP A 145 -13.84 7.08 2.52
C ASP A 145 -12.91 7.97 3.36
N LEU A 146 -11.64 8.03 2.98
CA LEU A 146 -10.64 8.91 3.59
C LEU A 146 -9.88 9.68 2.51
N ASP A 147 -10.09 10.99 2.43
CA ASP A 147 -9.37 11.89 1.53
C ASP A 147 -8.52 12.89 2.33
N VAL A 148 -7.20 12.82 2.17
CA VAL A 148 -6.24 13.65 2.90
C VAL A 148 -5.25 14.30 1.94
N GLY A 149 -5.22 15.64 1.90
CA GLY A 149 -4.34 16.36 0.98
C GLY A 149 -2.85 16.18 1.28
N GLY A 150 -2.48 16.08 2.56
CA GLY A 150 -1.09 15.97 3.01
C GLY A 150 -0.71 14.58 3.53
N LYS A 151 -0.75 14.40 4.85
CA LYS A 151 -0.27 13.18 5.54
C LYS A 151 -1.41 12.51 6.30
N ALA A 152 -1.55 11.20 6.18
CA ALA A 152 -2.47 10.42 7.00
C ALA A 152 -1.69 9.42 7.85
N GLU A 153 -1.99 9.37 9.14
CA GLU A 153 -1.50 8.37 10.08
C GLU A 153 -2.70 7.63 10.67
N ILE A 154 -2.75 6.33 10.41
CA ILE A 154 -3.86 5.44 10.78
C ILE A 154 -3.30 4.32 11.64
N GLY A 155 -3.94 4.07 12.78
CA GLY A 155 -3.61 3.00 13.69
C GLY A 155 -3.95 1.62 13.14
N SER A 156 -5.09 1.09 13.59
CA SER A 156 -5.60 -0.22 13.19
C SER A 156 -7.06 -0.11 12.76
N GLY A 157 -7.57 -1.10 12.04
CA GLY A 157 -9.00 -1.17 11.75
C GLY A 157 -9.30 -1.41 10.28
N ARG A 158 -10.41 -0.83 9.80
CA ARG A 158 -10.92 -1.07 8.45
C ARG A 158 -11.34 0.23 7.77
N VAL A 159 -11.02 0.33 6.48
CA VAL A 159 -11.57 1.31 5.55
C VAL A 159 -12.34 0.56 4.47
N THR A 160 -13.66 0.75 4.37
CA THR A 160 -14.48 0.02 3.39
C THR A 160 -14.53 0.68 2.03
N GLY A 161 -14.16 1.95 1.91
CA GLY A 161 -14.12 2.68 0.65
C GLY A 161 -12.68 2.94 0.21
N GLU A 162 -12.44 4.16 -0.27
CA GLU A 162 -11.16 4.55 -0.83
C GLU A 162 -10.31 5.39 0.13
N ILE A 163 -9.03 5.03 0.26
CA ILE A 163 -8.01 5.86 0.92
C ILE A 163 -7.29 6.69 -0.15
N LYS A 164 -7.50 8.01 -0.18
CA LYS A 164 -6.75 8.98 -1.00
C LYS A 164 -5.85 9.82 -0.13
N VAL A 165 -4.54 9.77 -0.38
CA VAL A 165 -3.58 10.62 0.33
C VAL A 165 -2.63 11.30 -0.66
N GLY A 166 -2.61 12.63 -0.68
CA GLY A 166 -1.75 13.38 -1.61
C GLY A 166 -0.27 13.20 -1.32
N GLY A 167 0.12 13.15 -0.05
CA GLY A 167 1.51 13.03 0.40
C GLY A 167 1.88 11.63 0.89
N THR A 168 1.81 11.43 2.21
CA THR A 168 2.33 10.22 2.87
C THR A 168 1.28 9.54 3.73
N LEU A 169 1.17 8.22 3.59
CA LEU A 169 0.29 7.38 4.40
C LEU A 169 1.13 6.48 5.32
N LEU A 170 0.90 6.58 6.62
CA LEU A 170 1.50 5.72 7.63
C LEU A 170 0.41 4.82 8.24
N MET A 171 0.57 3.51 8.13
CA MET A 171 -0.26 2.51 8.79
C MET A 171 0.54 1.87 9.93
N ILE A 172 0.17 2.15 11.17
CA ILE A 172 0.93 1.75 12.36
C ILE A 172 0.76 0.25 12.65
N SER A 173 -0.42 -0.30 12.39
CA SER A 173 -0.78 -1.67 12.74
C SER A 173 -1.58 -2.31 11.61
N LYS A 174 -2.32 -3.39 11.92
CA LYS A 174 -3.11 -4.09 10.92
C LYS A 174 -4.26 -3.22 10.42
N VAL A 175 -4.25 -2.96 9.12
CA VAL A 175 -5.30 -2.23 8.41
C VAL A 175 -5.86 -3.09 7.28
N VAL A 176 -7.18 -3.09 7.16
CA VAL A 176 -7.90 -3.69 6.04
C VAL A 176 -8.52 -2.59 5.19
N PHE A 177 -8.26 -2.57 3.88
CA PHE A 177 -8.86 -1.60 2.97
C PHE A 177 -9.25 -2.22 1.63
N GLU A 178 -10.09 -1.55 0.86
CA GLU A 178 -10.42 -1.97 -0.51
C GLU A 178 -9.44 -1.32 -1.50
N GLU A 179 -9.52 0.01 -1.66
CA GLU A 179 -8.60 0.76 -2.52
C GLU A 179 -7.74 1.76 -1.75
N CYS A 180 -6.45 1.84 -2.09
CA CYS A 180 -5.53 2.83 -1.55
C CYS A 180 -4.76 3.54 -2.67
N LYS A 181 -4.95 4.86 -2.80
CA LYS A 181 -4.26 5.74 -3.76
C LYS A 181 -3.44 6.79 -3.03
N VAL A 182 -2.11 6.74 -3.18
CA VAL A 182 -1.20 7.66 -2.50
C VAL A 182 -0.23 8.31 -3.48
N GLY A 183 -0.15 9.64 -3.47
CA GLY A 183 0.72 10.39 -4.39
C GLY A 183 2.21 10.17 -4.11
N GLY A 184 2.60 10.16 -2.83
CA GLY A 184 4.00 10.08 -2.41
C GLY A 184 4.41 8.69 -1.90
N LEU A 185 4.34 8.50 -0.59
CA LEU A 185 4.94 7.37 0.14
C LEU A 185 3.88 6.63 0.96
N ILE A 186 3.93 5.30 0.92
CA ILE A 186 3.20 4.44 1.86
C ILE A 186 4.21 3.74 2.77
N GLU A 187 4.02 3.85 4.08
CA GLU A 187 4.75 3.10 5.09
C GLU A 187 3.77 2.27 5.93
N VAL A 188 3.94 0.95 5.91
CA VAL A 188 3.13 0.00 6.70
C VAL A 188 4.04 -0.64 7.73
N GLN A 189 3.78 -0.39 9.01
CA GLN A 189 4.55 -0.98 10.11
C GLN A 189 4.03 -2.37 10.50
N GLY A 190 2.72 -2.61 10.36
CA GLY A 190 2.08 -3.90 10.61
C GLY A 190 1.82 -4.74 9.36
N ASP A 191 0.95 -5.75 9.50
CA ASP A 191 0.43 -6.51 8.36
C ASP A 191 -0.68 -5.75 7.65
N CYS A 192 -0.83 -5.95 6.34
CA CYS A 192 -1.83 -5.24 5.55
C CYS A 192 -2.63 -6.21 4.68
N VAL A 193 -3.94 -6.00 4.61
CA VAL A 193 -4.83 -6.73 3.69
C VAL A 193 -5.65 -5.74 2.87
N GLY A 194 -5.61 -5.84 1.55
CA GLY A 194 -6.51 -5.07 0.72
C GLY A 194 -6.68 -5.58 -0.70
N GLU A 195 -7.40 -4.83 -1.53
CA GLU A 195 -7.63 -5.21 -2.94
C GLU A 195 -6.61 -4.54 -3.84
N SER A 196 -6.53 -3.20 -3.82
CA SER A 196 -5.58 -2.48 -4.69
C SER A 196 -4.80 -1.37 -3.99
N ILE A 197 -3.51 -1.26 -4.33
CA ILE A 197 -2.63 -0.17 -3.90
C ILE A 197 -2.02 0.51 -5.13
N LYS A 198 -2.20 1.82 -5.24
CA LYS A 198 -1.58 2.68 -6.25
C LYS A 198 -0.74 3.75 -5.55
N VAL A 199 0.57 3.68 -5.73
CA VAL A 199 1.50 4.66 -5.14
C VAL A 199 2.35 5.33 -6.23
N GLY A 200 2.38 6.67 -6.22
CA GLY A 200 3.19 7.43 -7.17
C GLY A 200 4.70 7.26 -6.91
N GLY A 201 5.10 7.23 -5.64
CA GLY A 201 6.50 7.09 -5.21
C GLY A 201 6.86 5.67 -4.76
N ARG A 202 6.91 5.48 -3.44
CA ARG A 202 7.46 4.27 -2.80
C ARG A 202 6.45 3.64 -1.85
N LEU A 203 6.44 2.30 -1.79
CA LEU A 203 5.75 1.54 -0.75
C LEU A 203 6.77 0.74 0.06
N THR A 204 6.72 0.89 1.38
CA THR A 204 7.52 0.11 2.33
C THR A 204 6.59 -0.59 3.31
N ALA A 205 6.67 -1.91 3.41
CA ALA A 205 5.93 -2.70 4.38
C ALA A 205 6.90 -3.52 5.24
N ASN A 206 6.84 -3.31 6.56
CA ASN A 206 7.65 -4.04 7.54
C ASN A 206 7.00 -5.38 7.95
N GLY A 207 5.68 -5.52 7.76
CA GLY A 207 4.93 -6.76 7.95
C GLY A 207 4.70 -7.53 6.65
N SER A 208 3.84 -8.56 6.73
CA SER A 208 3.37 -9.30 5.56
C SER A 208 2.21 -8.58 4.90
N MET A 209 2.05 -8.78 3.60
CA MET A 209 1.05 -8.11 2.79
C MET A 209 0.21 -9.10 2.00
N LYS A 210 -1.10 -8.92 2.04
CA LYS A 210 -2.04 -9.60 1.16
C LYS A 210 -2.81 -8.59 0.32
N CYS A 211 -2.53 -8.52 -0.97
CA CYS A 211 -3.14 -7.52 -1.86
C CYS A 211 -3.39 -8.10 -3.25
N GLU A 212 -4.55 -7.84 -3.86
CA GLU A 212 -4.81 -8.34 -5.22
C GLU A 212 -3.92 -7.64 -6.26
N GLU A 213 -3.80 -6.31 -6.19
CA GLU A 213 -3.00 -5.52 -7.12
C GLU A 213 -2.11 -4.49 -6.42
N ILE A 214 -0.82 -4.45 -6.74
CA ILE A 214 0.07 -3.33 -6.40
C ILE A 214 0.60 -2.65 -7.66
N LYS A 215 0.42 -1.32 -7.74
CA LYS A 215 1.01 -0.45 -8.76
C LYS A 215 1.85 0.63 -8.09
N ALA A 216 3.15 0.61 -8.33
CA ALA A 216 4.08 1.61 -7.80
C ALA A 216 4.91 2.26 -8.91
N GLY A 217 4.96 3.60 -8.93
CA GLY A 217 5.80 4.34 -9.88
C GLY A 217 7.29 4.14 -9.63
N GLY A 218 7.71 4.07 -8.36
CA GLY A 218 9.11 3.97 -7.95
C GLY A 218 9.50 2.60 -7.44
N GLU A 219 9.41 2.40 -6.12
CA GLU A 219 10.00 1.25 -5.43
C GLU A 219 9.00 0.61 -4.47
N VAL A 220 9.04 -0.72 -4.38
CA VAL A 220 8.26 -1.51 -3.43
C VAL A 220 9.24 -2.34 -2.62
N ARG A 221 9.20 -2.19 -1.29
CA ARG A 221 9.96 -3.01 -0.35
C ARG A 221 9.02 -3.67 0.65
N ILE A 222 9.06 -4.98 0.74
CA ILE A 222 8.26 -5.80 1.66
C ILE A 222 9.21 -6.67 2.47
N VAL A 223 9.23 -6.48 3.78
CA VAL A 223 10.09 -7.26 4.69
C VAL A 223 9.47 -8.63 4.98
N GLY A 224 8.14 -8.71 5.11
CA GLY A 224 7.42 -9.97 5.27
C GLY A 224 7.19 -10.72 3.96
N ASP A 225 6.20 -11.61 4.00
CA ASP A 225 5.72 -12.32 2.82
C ASP A 225 4.71 -11.46 2.03
N TYR A 226 4.65 -11.66 0.71
CA TYR A 226 3.59 -11.11 -0.12
C TYR A 226 2.74 -12.22 -0.74
N GLU A 227 1.42 -12.09 -0.62
CA GLU A 227 0.44 -12.93 -1.31
C GLU A 227 -0.55 -12.07 -2.09
N GLY A 228 -0.74 -12.33 -3.38
CA GLY A 228 -1.59 -11.47 -4.18
C GLY A 228 -1.85 -11.91 -5.61
N GLY A 229 -2.49 -11.03 -6.37
CA GLY A 229 -2.73 -11.22 -7.80
C GLY A 229 -1.53 -10.80 -8.62
N SER A 230 -1.37 -9.50 -8.81
CA SER A 230 -0.35 -8.89 -9.67
C SER A 230 0.41 -7.76 -8.98
N ILE A 231 1.65 -7.54 -9.44
CA ILE A 231 2.48 -6.42 -9.02
C ILE A 231 3.09 -5.75 -10.25
N GLN A 232 2.93 -4.44 -10.36
CA GLN A 232 3.56 -3.60 -11.37
C GLN A 232 4.41 -2.50 -10.70
N VAL A 233 5.71 -2.50 -10.97
CA VAL A 233 6.64 -1.51 -10.39
C VAL A 233 7.52 -0.88 -11.46
N GLY A 234 7.55 0.45 -11.53
CA GLY A 234 8.39 1.17 -12.50
C GLY A 234 9.89 0.98 -12.25
N GLY A 235 10.31 0.97 -10.99
CA GLY A 235 11.72 0.89 -10.57
C GLY A 235 12.14 -0.47 -10.01
N ARG A 236 11.97 -0.66 -8.69
CA ARG A 236 12.53 -1.82 -7.97
C ARG A 236 11.51 -2.48 -7.06
N LEU A 237 11.48 -3.81 -7.07
CA LEU A 237 10.78 -4.64 -6.10
C LEU A 237 11.79 -5.40 -5.24
N GLU A 238 11.70 -5.26 -3.92
CA GLU A 238 12.45 -6.05 -2.95
C GLU A 238 11.49 -6.74 -1.97
N VAL A 239 11.55 -8.07 -1.90
CA VAL A 239 10.76 -8.88 -0.96
C VAL A 239 11.73 -9.73 -0.15
N GLU A 240 11.81 -9.52 1.17
CA GLU A 240 12.70 -10.30 2.03
C GLU A 240 12.11 -11.67 2.40
N GLY A 241 10.79 -11.82 2.38
CA GLY A 241 10.09 -13.10 2.53
C GLY A 241 9.84 -13.83 1.21
N LYS A 242 8.77 -14.63 1.19
CA LYS A 242 8.24 -15.32 0.01
C LYS A 242 7.36 -14.38 -0.81
N LEU A 243 7.38 -14.58 -2.12
CA LEU A 243 6.53 -13.85 -3.06
C LEU A 243 5.60 -14.84 -3.77
N THR A 244 4.30 -14.77 -3.46
CA THR A 244 3.28 -15.62 -4.10
C THR A 244 2.30 -14.75 -4.89
N LEU A 245 2.25 -14.98 -6.19
CA LEU A 245 1.37 -14.29 -7.11
C LEU A 245 0.44 -15.30 -7.79
N THR A 246 -0.83 -14.93 -7.99
CA THR A 246 -1.76 -15.72 -8.81
C THR A 246 -1.72 -15.29 -10.27
N GLU A 247 -1.19 -14.11 -10.56
CA GLU A 247 -1.11 -13.51 -11.90
C GLU A 247 0.33 -13.06 -12.23
N ASP A 248 0.49 -11.86 -12.79
CA ASP A 248 1.72 -11.37 -13.40
C ASP A 248 2.55 -10.45 -12.48
N LEU A 249 3.87 -10.59 -12.56
CA LEU A 249 4.85 -9.63 -12.03
C LEU A 249 5.50 -8.84 -13.16
N SER A 250 5.34 -7.52 -13.16
CA SER A 250 5.96 -6.64 -14.15
C SER A 250 6.80 -5.55 -13.48
N VAL A 251 8.12 -5.58 -13.68
CA VAL A 251 9.05 -4.63 -13.07
C VAL A 251 10.01 -4.05 -14.09
N GLY A 252 10.05 -2.72 -14.21
CA GLY A 252 10.90 -2.03 -15.18
C GLY A 252 12.40 -2.18 -14.88
N GLY A 253 12.78 -2.18 -13.61
CA GLY A 253 14.18 -2.27 -13.16
C GLY A 253 14.55 -3.62 -12.55
N LYS A 254 14.66 -3.68 -11.22
CA LYS A 254 15.22 -4.83 -10.49
C LYS A 254 14.18 -5.50 -9.61
N VAL A 255 14.19 -6.83 -9.60
CA VAL A 255 13.44 -7.66 -8.65
C VAL A 255 14.42 -8.45 -7.79
N GLU A 256 14.21 -8.43 -6.49
CA GLU A 256 15.00 -9.17 -5.51
C GLU A 256 14.07 -9.82 -4.48
N VAL A 257 13.95 -11.14 -4.56
CA VAL A 257 13.21 -11.97 -3.60
C VAL A 257 14.25 -12.79 -2.83
N ARG A 258 14.29 -12.73 -1.50
CA ARG A 258 15.32 -13.48 -0.75
C ARG A 258 14.99 -14.97 -0.61
N GLU A 259 13.71 -15.32 -0.56
CA GLU A 259 13.23 -16.70 -0.50
C GLU A 259 12.67 -17.16 -1.85
N ASP A 260 11.57 -17.92 -1.83
CA ASP A 260 10.96 -18.54 -2.98
C ASP A 260 9.93 -17.61 -3.63
N MET A 261 9.87 -17.64 -4.96
CA MET A 261 8.86 -16.97 -5.77
C MET A 261 7.96 -18.01 -6.44
N VAL A 262 6.65 -17.84 -6.32
CA VAL A 262 5.62 -18.57 -7.06
C VAL A 262 4.71 -17.57 -7.78
N GLY A 263 4.37 -17.82 -9.03
CA GLY A 263 3.62 -16.86 -9.87
C GLY A 263 3.11 -17.45 -11.18
N HIS A 264 2.37 -16.65 -11.95
CA HIS A 264 2.01 -17.03 -13.31
C HIS A 264 3.09 -16.59 -14.29
N SER A 265 3.25 -15.28 -14.54
CA SER A 265 4.24 -14.74 -15.48
C SER A 265 5.14 -13.70 -14.83
N LEU A 266 6.33 -13.53 -15.39
CA LEU A 266 7.33 -12.57 -14.91
C LEU A 266 7.93 -11.79 -16.07
N SER A 267 7.89 -10.46 -15.99
CA SER A 267 8.57 -9.57 -16.92
C SER A 267 9.44 -8.58 -16.14
N VAL A 268 10.76 -8.68 -16.30
CA VAL A 268 11.73 -7.81 -15.63
C VAL A 268 12.66 -7.16 -16.66
N GLY A 269 12.61 -5.83 -16.77
CA GLY A 269 13.45 -5.09 -17.71
C GLY A 269 14.95 -5.10 -17.36
N GLY A 270 15.29 -5.21 -16.08
CA GLY A 270 16.66 -5.26 -15.57
C GLY A 270 17.05 -6.65 -15.07
N SER A 271 17.23 -6.78 -13.75
CA SER A 271 17.76 -7.99 -13.12
C SER A 271 16.75 -8.64 -12.17
N PHE A 272 16.64 -9.96 -12.24
CA PHE A 272 15.83 -10.79 -11.35
C PHE A 272 16.73 -11.64 -10.45
N LYS A 273 16.55 -11.56 -9.13
CA LYS A 273 17.24 -12.39 -8.14
C LYS A 273 16.23 -13.07 -7.23
N ALA A 274 16.36 -14.39 -7.08
CA ALA A 274 15.54 -15.20 -6.18
C ALA A 274 16.34 -16.39 -5.62
N LYS A 275 15.91 -17.01 -4.53
CA LYS A 275 16.47 -18.31 -4.13
C LYS A 275 15.99 -19.41 -5.06
N LYS A 276 14.68 -19.47 -5.27
CA LYS A 276 13.98 -20.37 -6.20
C LYS A 276 12.83 -19.61 -6.83
N ALA A 277 12.58 -19.83 -8.11
CA ALA A 277 11.43 -19.25 -8.80
C ALA A 277 10.68 -20.31 -9.61
N VAL A 278 9.38 -20.44 -9.36
CA VAL A 278 8.50 -21.40 -10.04
C VAL A 278 7.31 -20.65 -10.62
N LEU A 279 7.26 -20.57 -11.95
CA LEU A 279 6.25 -19.84 -12.70
C LEU A 279 5.49 -20.79 -13.61
N SER A 280 4.17 -20.64 -13.72
CA SER A 280 3.36 -21.51 -14.59
C SER A 280 3.32 -21.04 -16.05
N GLY A 281 3.64 -19.77 -16.29
CA GLY A 281 3.59 -19.10 -17.58
C GLY A 281 4.97 -18.72 -18.11
N GLU A 282 5.07 -17.49 -18.61
CA GLU A 282 6.24 -16.99 -19.32
C GLU A 282 7.15 -16.14 -18.43
N VAL A 283 8.44 -16.21 -18.68
CA VAL A 283 9.47 -15.40 -18.01
C VAL A 283 10.28 -14.65 -19.04
N ALA A 284 10.26 -13.32 -18.96
CA ALA A 284 11.08 -12.44 -19.78
C ALA A 284 12.01 -11.62 -18.87
N VAL A 285 13.32 -11.78 -19.03
CA VAL A 285 14.31 -11.00 -18.25
C VAL A 285 15.30 -10.32 -19.17
N GLY A 286 15.42 -9.00 -19.02
CA GLY A 286 16.20 -8.16 -19.92
C GLY A 286 17.71 -8.25 -19.74
N ARG A 287 18.23 -8.40 -18.50
CA ARG A 287 19.67 -8.31 -18.22
C ARG A 287 20.25 -9.48 -17.44
N GLU A 288 19.80 -9.73 -16.22
CA GLU A 288 20.44 -10.75 -15.37
C GLU A 288 19.40 -11.55 -14.60
N VAL A 289 19.59 -12.87 -14.56
CA VAL A 289 18.87 -13.80 -13.69
C VAL A 289 19.89 -14.42 -12.75
N GLU A 290 19.63 -14.35 -11.45
CA GLU A 290 20.42 -15.04 -10.43
C GLU A 290 19.48 -15.85 -9.54
N THR A 291 19.52 -17.18 -9.69
CA THR A 291 18.76 -18.12 -8.87
C THR A 291 19.67 -19.15 -8.23
N ALA A 292 19.52 -19.39 -6.93
CA ALA A 292 20.38 -20.33 -6.21
C ALA A 292 19.99 -21.80 -6.47
N LEU A 293 18.68 -22.07 -6.55
CA LEU A 293 18.11 -23.41 -6.79
C LEU A 293 17.54 -23.57 -8.21
N GLY A 294 17.50 -22.48 -8.99
CA GLY A 294 17.01 -22.46 -10.36
C GLY A 294 15.73 -21.66 -10.58
N LEU A 295 15.38 -21.53 -11.86
CA LEU A 295 14.18 -20.87 -12.38
C LEU A 295 13.41 -21.87 -13.23
N ARG A 296 12.15 -22.14 -12.86
CA ARG A 296 11.23 -23.00 -13.61
C ARG A 296 10.10 -22.17 -14.21
N ALA A 297 9.82 -22.35 -15.49
CA ALA A 297 8.70 -21.71 -16.19
C ALA A 297 8.13 -22.58 -17.31
N ARG A 298 7.06 -22.16 -17.98
CA ARG A 298 6.65 -22.77 -19.27
C ARG A 298 7.57 -22.29 -20.39
N ALA A 299 7.83 -20.99 -20.46
CA ALA A 299 8.75 -20.41 -21.44
C ALA A 299 9.68 -19.40 -20.75
N ILE A 300 10.96 -19.41 -21.13
CA ILE A 300 11.97 -18.46 -20.63
C ILE A 300 12.59 -17.75 -21.83
N SER A 301 12.47 -16.43 -21.87
CA SER A 301 13.11 -15.55 -22.84
C SER A 301 14.15 -14.67 -22.15
N MET A 302 15.39 -14.79 -22.62
CA MET A 302 16.53 -14.05 -22.11
C MET A 302 16.91 -12.95 -23.10
N GLY A 303 16.91 -11.69 -22.65
CA GLY A 303 17.19 -10.52 -23.47
C GLY A 303 18.63 -10.46 -24.01
N LYS A 304 18.89 -9.56 -24.98
CA LYS A 304 20.20 -9.43 -25.64
C LYS A 304 21.32 -9.16 -24.64
N GLY A 305 22.39 -9.95 -24.70
CA GLY A 305 23.55 -9.80 -23.82
C GLY A 305 23.28 -10.17 -22.36
N SER A 306 22.18 -10.86 -22.07
CA SER A 306 21.78 -11.20 -20.71
C SER A 306 22.63 -12.33 -20.11
N ARG A 307 22.57 -12.46 -18.79
CA ARG A 307 23.26 -13.49 -18.03
C ARG A 307 22.31 -14.25 -17.12
N ALA A 308 22.36 -15.57 -17.11
CA ALA A 308 21.66 -16.40 -16.13
C ALA A 308 22.66 -17.22 -15.32
N LYS A 309 22.61 -17.06 -14.00
CA LYS A 309 23.28 -17.91 -13.01
C LYS A 309 22.23 -18.74 -12.29
N GLY A 310 22.45 -20.04 -12.18
CA GLY A 310 21.43 -21.01 -11.79
C GLY A 310 20.81 -21.74 -13.00
N ALA A 311 20.19 -22.88 -12.72
CA ALA A 311 19.58 -23.72 -13.74
C ALA A 311 18.28 -23.10 -14.28
N LEU A 312 18.14 -23.06 -15.60
CA LEU A 312 16.92 -22.68 -16.29
C LEU A 312 16.15 -23.94 -16.69
N VAL A 313 14.88 -24.04 -16.31
CA VAL A 313 14.03 -25.20 -16.56
C VAL A 313 12.72 -24.76 -17.20
N ALA A 314 12.48 -25.11 -18.46
CA ALA A 314 11.23 -24.75 -19.13
C ALA A 314 10.81 -25.72 -20.23
N ASP A 315 9.62 -25.56 -20.79
CA ASP A 315 9.30 -26.24 -22.05
C ASP A 315 10.06 -25.57 -23.18
N GLU A 316 10.06 -24.24 -23.23
CA GLU A 316 10.75 -23.45 -24.25
C GLU A 316 11.77 -22.50 -23.60
N VAL A 317 13.00 -22.49 -24.11
CA VAL A 317 14.02 -21.51 -23.71
C VAL A 317 14.60 -20.83 -24.94
N GLU A 318 14.45 -19.51 -25.01
CA GLU A 318 15.01 -18.66 -26.06
C GLU A 318 16.06 -17.72 -25.49
N LEU A 319 17.29 -17.82 -26.03
CA LEU A 319 18.37 -16.91 -25.73
C LEU A 319 18.59 -15.95 -26.90
N GLU A 320 18.49 -14.65 -26.64
CA GLU A 320 18.87 -13.63 -27.60
C GLU A 320 20.38 -13.59 -27.85
N LYS A 321 20.82 -12.74 -28.80
CA LYS A 321 22.24 -12.62 -29.16
C LYS A 321 23.12 -12.31 -27.94
N GLY A 322 24.19 -13.07 -27.76
CA GLY A 322 25.24 -12.78 -26.78
C GLY A 322 24.91 -13.14 -25.34
N CYS A 323 23.95 -14.04 -25.10
CA CYS A 323 23.59 -14.46 -23.75
C CYS A 323 24.68 -15.34 -23.10
N THR A 324 24.73 -15.37 -21.77
CA THR A 324 25.56 -16.30 -21.00
C THR A 324 24.72 -17.02 -19.97
N VAL A 325 24.55 -18.33 -20.11
CA VAL A 325 23.74 -19.16 -19.19
C VAL A 325 24.57 -20.32 -18.65
N GLU A 326 24.27 -20.76 -17.42
CA GLU A 326 24.91 -21.93 -16.80
C GLU A 326 24.31 -23.24 -17.31
N ASP A 327 23.27 -23.75 -16.67
CA ASP A 327 22.64 -25.01 -17.07
C ASP A 327 21.22 -24.76 -17.59
N VAL A 328 20.85 -25.46 -18.67
CA VAL A 328 19.54 -25.36 -19.31
C VAL A 328 18.93 -26.75 -19.43
N TYR A 329 17.69 -26.88 -18.98
CA TYR A 329 16.84 -28.05 -19.12
C TYR A 329 15.57 -27.61 -19.86
N ALA A 330 15.41 -28.03 -21.12
CA ALA A 330 14.28 -27.60 -21.95
C ALA A 330 13.64 -28.75 -22.74
N LYS A 331 12.42 -28.58 -23.26
CA LYS A 331 11.98 -29.42 -24.38
C LYS A 331 12.55 -28.87 -25.68
N ASP A 332 12.35 -27.58 -25.92
CA ASP A 332 12.86 -26.87 -27.08
C ASP A 332 13.79 -25.74 -26.63
N PHE A 333 15.05 -25.82 -27.07
CA PHE A 333 16.08 -24.84 -26.76
C PHE A 333 16.54 -24.12 -28.02
N ARG A 334 16.51 -22.79 -28.01
CA ARG A 334 17.02 -21.93 -29.08
C ARG A 334 18.03 -20.92 -28.55
N ALA A 335 19.22 -20.90 -29.15
CA ALA A 335 20.25 -19.92 -28.83
C ALA A 335 20.66 -19.11 -30.07
N LYS A 336 20.47 -17.79 -30.02
CA LYS A 336 20.94 -16.86 -31.07
C LYS A 336 22.46 -16.65 -30.98
N LYS A 337 23.02 -16.06 -32.05
CA LYS A 337 24.47 -15.93 -32.27
C LYS A 337 25.28 -15.50 -31.04
N VAL A 338 26.50 -16.04 -30.94
CA VAL A 338 27.53 -15.63 -29.96
C VAL A 338 27.12 -15.84 -28.50
N SER A 339 26.22 -16.78 -28.23
CA SER A 339 25.79 -17.12 -26.87
C SER A 339 26.71 -18.17 -26.23
N ARG A 340 26.88 -18.09 -24.92
CA ARG A 340 27.67 -19.04 -24.11
C ARG A 340 26.76 -19.81 -23.18
N MET A 341 26.89 -21.12 -23.20
CA MET A 341 26.10 -22.05 -22.39
C MET A 341 27.05 -22.95 -21.60
N GLY A 342 26.64 -23.36 -20.40
CA GLY A 342 27.26 -24.48 -19.70
C GLY A 342 26.73 -25.79 -20.27
N ARG A 343 25.88 -26.49 -19.51
CA ARG A 343 25.30 -27.77 -19.93
C ARG A 343 23.88 -27.56 -20.45
N VAL A 344 23.58 -28.13 -21.62
CA VAL A 344 22.26 -28.07 -22.24
C VAL A 344 21.69 -29.47 -22.31
N PHE A 345 20.50 -29.66 -21.75
CA PHE A 345 19.73 -30.89 -21.78
C PHE A 345 18.37 -30.56 -22.41
N ALA A 346 18.15 -30.92 -23.68
CA ALA A 346 16.87 -30.64 -24.32
C ALA A 346 16.43 -31.66 -25.37
N GLU A 347 15.13 -31.75 -25.66
CA GLU A 347 14.65 -32.67 -26.69
C GLU A 347 15.07 -32.23 -28.10
N SER A 348 14.83 -30.94 -28.40
CA SER A 348 15.21 -30.27 -29.63
C SER A 348 16.15 -29.11 -29.32
N VAL A 349 17.29 -29.05 -30.00
CA VAL A 349 18.33 -28.03 -29.77
C VAL A 349 18.63 -27.29 -31.08
N GLU A 350 18.49 -25.97 -31.08
CA GLU A 350 18.90 -25.08 -32.16
C GLU A 350 19.91 -24.06 -31.63
N ILE A 351 21.14 -24.10 -32.16
CA ILE A 351 22.22 -23.19 -31.76
C ILE A 351 22.74 -22.48 -33.01
N GLU A 352 22.59 -21.16 -33.06
CA GLU A 352 23.08 -20.33 -34.16
C GLU A 352 24.61 -20.12 -34.13
N ASP A 353 25.11 -19.35 -35.12
CA ASP A 353 26.52 -19.14 -35.37
C ASP A 353 27.32 -18.59 -34.17
N GLY A 354 28.53 -19.12 -33.98
CA GLY A 354 29.53 -18.58 -33.06
C GLY A 354 29.23 -18.80 -31.57
N CYS A 355 28.28 -19.66 -31.24
CA CYS A 355 27.96 -20.03 -29.86
C CYS A 355 28.97 -21.02 -29.27
N THR A 356 29.04 -21.09 -27.94
CA THR A 356 29.89 -22.03 -27.22
C THR A 356 29.10 -22.75 -26.13
N ALA A 357 29.17 -24.08 -26.04
CA ALA A 357 28.57 -24.84 -24.94
C ALA A 357 29.57 -25.83 -24.33
N LYS A 358 29.48 -26.11 -23.02
CA LYS A 358 30.32 -27.15 -22.40
C LYS A 358 29.86 -28.54 -22.81
N GLU A 359 28.55 -28.79 -22.74
CA GLU A 359 27.96 -30.10 -23.01
C GLU A 359 26.55 -29.93 -23.59
N VAL A 360 26.18 -30.77 -24.56
CA VAL A 360 24.85 -30.78 -25.17
C VAL A 360 24.35 -32.22 -25.24
N ASN A 361 23.27 -32.52 -24.51
CA ASN A 361 22.56 -33.79 -24.56
C ASN A 361 21.17 -33.58 -25.14
N TYR A 362 20.79 -34.44 -26.10
CA TYR A 362 19.52 -34.31 -26.80
C TYR A 362 18.83 -35.64 -27.11
N THR A 363 17.51 -35.63 -27.33
CA THR A 363 16.73 -36.86 -27.58
C THR A 363 16.12 -36.91 -28.99
N LYS A 364 15.72 -35.78 -29.58
CA LYS A 364 15.09 -35.70 -30.89
C LYS A 364 16.03 -35.13 -31.95
N GLU A 365 16.17 -33.79 -31.97
CA GLU A 365 16.81 -33.04 -33.05
C GLU A 365 17.92 -32.12 -32.54
N LEU A 366 18.96 -31.95 -33.37
CA LEU A 366 20.08 -31.05 -33.10
C LEU A 366 20.43 -30.29 -34.38
N SER A 367 20.33 -28.96 -34.33
CA SER A 367 20.73 -28.02 -35.38
C SER A 367 21.84 -27.11 -34.88
N LEU A 368 22.99 -27.14 -35.55
CA LEU A 368 24.17 -26.33 -35.21
C LEU A 368 24.53 -25.42 -36.38
N GLY A 369 24.64 -24.11 -36.09
CA GLY A 369 25.13 -23.10 -37.01
C GLY A 369 26.64 -23.19 -37.24
N ARG A 370 27.19 -22.16 -37.90
CA ARG A 370 28.62 -22.12 -38.24
C ARG A 370 29.46 -21.73 -37.03
N ALA A 371 30.66 -22.32 -36.92
CA ALA A 371 31.63 -21.98 -35.89
C ALA A 371 31.13 -22.15 -34.43
N VAL A 372 30.19 -23.07 -34.20
CA VAL A 372 29.80 -23.49 -32.84
C VAL A 372 30.93 -24.30 -32.22
N ARG A 373 31.28 -24.02 -30.96
CA ARG A 373 32.30 -24.77 -30.21
C ARG A 373 31.66 -25.52 -29.05
N LEU A 374 31.91 -26.81 -28.98
CA LEU A 374 31.45 -27.68 -27.89
C LEU A 374 32.68 -28.26 -27.21
N ASP A 375 32.79 -28.11 -25.89
CA ASP A 375 33.92 -28.68 -25.13
C ASP A 375 33.85 -30.22 -25.14
N VAL A 376 32.62 -30.75 -25.08
CA VAL A 376 32.30 -32.18 -25.20
C VAL A 376 31.45 -32.40 -26.46
N PRO A 377 31.72 -33.45 -27.27
CA PRO A 377 30.86 -33.79 -28.40
C PRO A 377 29.39 -33.98 -27.98
N PRO A 378 28.43 -33.54 -28.81
CA PRO A 378 27.02 -33.64 -28.46
C PRO A 378 26.60 -35.11 -28.40
N LYS A 379 25.77 -35.47 -27.41
CA LYS A 379 25.35 -36.85 -27.16
C LYS A 379 23.85 -37.00 -27.30
N LYS A 380 23.43 -37.92 -28.17
CA LYS A 380 22.03 -38.34 -28.23
C LYS A 380 21.77 -39.34 -27.09
N VAL A 381 20.77 -39.08 -26.25
CA VAL A 381 20.40 -39.90 -25.10
C VAL A 381 18.94 -40.36 -25.21
N ASP A 382 18.61 -41.48 -24.58
CA ASP A 382 17.23 -42.01 -24.57
C ASP A 382 16.33 -41.24 -23.58
N ALA A 383 16.93 -40.74 -22.48
CA ALA A 383 16.25 -39.96 -21.46
C ALA A 383 17.16 -38.83 -20.96
N LEU A 384 16.57 -37.66 -20.72
CA LEU A 384 17.25 -36.51 -20.11
C LEU A 384 17.30 -36.67 -18.58
N PRO A 385 18.34 -36.15 -17.91
CA PRO A 385 18.40 -36.13 -16.45
C PRO A 385 17.28 -35.29 -15.83
N GLU A 386 16.91 -35.59 -14.60
CA GLU A 386 15.93 -34.78 -13.87
C GLU A 386 16.47 -33.37 -13.59
N PRO A 387 15.66 -32.32 -13.81
CA PRO A 387 16.05 -30.95 -13.51
C PRO A 387 16.19 -30.75 -11.99
N PRO A 388 17.05 -29.82 -11.55
CA PRO A 388 17.39 -29.63 -10.13
C PRO A 388 16.30 -28.93 -9.28
N ILE A 389 15.04 -28.81 -9.75
CA ILE A 389 14.02 -27.89 -9.18
C ILE A 389 12.59 -28.44 -9.05
#